data_AF-A0A839SGW9-F1
#
_entry.id   AF-A0A839SGW9-F1
#
_cell.length_a   1.000
_cell.length_b   1.000
_cell.length_c   1.000
_cell.angle_alpha   90.00
_cell.angle_beta   90.00
_cell.angle_gamma   90.00
#
_symmetry.space_group_name_H-M   'P 1'
#
loop_
_entity.id
_entity.type
_entity.pdbx_description
1 polymer ?
#
loop_
_entity_poly.entity_id
_entity_poly.type
_entity_poly.pdbx_seq_one_letter_code
_entity_poly.pdbx_strand_id
1 'polypeptide(L)'
;MSPKLIKDNPELLLYIDGKLHITVLGGIKLTGFDRLKVTLKIVCTDKKKNVFRHNLDLYNSIQTEQLIEKAADALETGTREIITAIAGLTAALENYRSDRLEAMKPKQPEKKQLTEAERKAAIQYLKSANLLERTKQAIGQSGIVGEETNALIAYLVYTSRTRETPLHLLCLGASGTGKTWLQEKVGELIPEEDKLEITTLSLNAFYYFGKDELKYKLLLLEDMDGADNVLYPIRELQSKRRISKTVTLKDSKGNLKTITLQVEGPVCISGCTTREQMYEDNANRCILLYMDGSPEQDIKIMDYQRRMSAGLVDHAGEKKVREALKNVQRMLKPITVKNPYAVYLALPEAVFKPRRTMLLLLLFIETITYYHQYQRELKTDKDTGEQYIESTTSDIQAAFSLLETTLLKKSDELNDACRSFFEKLKAYLKEQDTETFYSKEVRAALRLSPSSLGRYLYELERMGYIKIARGSRYKGFEYKIQSWDDLENLSNDAQNMVKSILENIQSLPAGVTRTPIVTQSPDGLHKAQKTSVKEAVTQVK
;
A
#
# COMPACT_ATOMS: atom_id res chain seq x y z
N MET A 1 -48.41 24.58 14.87
CA MET A 1 -47.57 23.42 14.49
C MET A 1 -46.13 23.89 14.49
N SER A 2 -45.19 23.08 14.99
CA SER A 2 -43.77 23.41 14.92
C SER A 2 -43.29 23.41 13.46
N PRO A 3 -42.37 24.31 13.06
CA PRO A 3 -41.84 24.31 11.71
C PRO A 3 -41.16 22.99 11.37
N LYS A 4 -41.33 22.49 10.14
CA LYS A 4 -40.76 21.20 9.70
C LYS A 4 -40.33 21.22 8.25
N LEU A 5 -39.14 20.67 7.98
CA LEU A 5 -38.67 20.36 6.64
C LEU A 5 -38.96 18.89 6.31
N ILE A 6 -39.72 18.67 5.24
CA ILE A 6 -40.01 17.35 4.64
C ILE A 6 -38.93 17.06 3.60
N LYS A 7 -38.24 15.92 3.77
CA LYS A 7 -37.00 15.55 3.07
C LYS A 7 -37.18 14.33 2.14
N ASP A 8 -38.42 13.94 1.84
CA ASP A 8 -38.75 12.67 1.15
C ASP A 8 -38.19 12.60 -0.27
N ASN A 9 -38.12 13.75 -0.96
CA ASN A 9 -37.51 13.88 -2.28
C ASN A 9 -36.36 14.90 -2.23
N PRO A 10 -35.10 14.51 -2.51
CA PRO A 10 -33.94 15.41 -2.51
C PRO A 10 -34.06 16.61 -3.47
N GLU A 11 -34.81 16.44 -4.55
CA GLU A 11 -35.05 17.47 -5.57
C GLU A 11 -36.23 18.39 -5.23
N LEU A 12 -37.03 18.04 -4.21
CA LEU A 12 -38.23 18.76 -3.80
C LEU A 12 -38.33 18.78 -2.28
N LEU A 13 -37.69 19.77 -1.65
CA LEU A 13 -37.73 19.94 -0.19
C LEU A 13 -38.89 20.85 0.19
N LEU A 14 -39.76 20.42 1.10
CA LEU A 14 -40.92 21.20 1.52
C LEU A 14 -40.76 21.64 2.98
N TYR A 15 -40.67 22.94 3.20
CA TYR A 15 -40.68 23.54 4.52
C TYR A 15 -42.07 24.07 4.86
N ILE A 16 -42.61 23.63 5.99
CA ILE A 16 -43.92 24.03 6.50
C ILE A 16 -43.71 24.83 7.78
N ASP A 17 -44.18 26.08 7.79
CA ASP A 17 -44.18 26.95 8.96
C ASP A 17 -45.56 27.61 9.12
N GLY A 18 -46.40 27.00 9.97
CA GLY A 18 -47.79 27.39 10.12
C GLY A 18 -48.56 27.31 8.81
N LYS A 19 -48.90 28.47 8.25
CA LYS A 19 -49.68 28.65 7.01
C LYS A 19 -48.80 28.83 5.77
N LEU A 20 -47.50 29.04 5.97
CA LEU A 20 -46.54 29.24 4.89
C LEU A 20 -45.91 27.90 4.50
N HIS A 21 -46.12 27.52 3.26
CA HIS A 21 -45.52 26.33 2.65
C HIS A 21 -44.48 26.80 1.63
N ILE A 22 -43.20 26.52 1.89
CA ILE A 22 -42.08 26.89 1.03
C ILE A 22 -41.48 25.64 0.42
N THR A 23 -41.59 25.48 -0.89
CA THR A 23 -40.96 24.39 -1.63
C THR A 23 -39.65 24.86 -2.26
N VAL A 24 -38.56 24.15 -2.01
CA VAL A 24 -37.28 24.30 -2.71
C VAL A 24 -37.29 23.36 -3.92
N LEU A 25 -37.23 23.95 -5.12
CA LEU A 25 -37.24 23.24 -6.39
C LEU A 25 -35.81 22.97 -6.87
N GLY A 26 -35.50 21.72 -7.24
CA GLY A 26 -34.18 21.29 -7.72
C GLY A 26 -33.14 21.06 -6.61
N GLY A 27 -33.62 20.86 -5.38
CA GLY A 27 -32.76 20.60 -4.22
C GLY A 27 -31.79 21.73 -3.88
N ILE A 28 -30.69 21.38 -3.19
CA ILE A 28 -29.59 22.28 -2.85
C ILE A 28 -28.25 21.66 -3.21
N LYS A 29 -27.27 22.50 -3.56
CA LYS A 29 -25.90 22.05 -3.77
C LYS A 29 -25.25 21.68 -2.44
N LEU A 30 -24.69 20.48 -2.35
CA LEU A 30 -24.02 19.98 -1.14
C LEU A 30 -22.58 20.53 -0.97
N THR A 31 -21.98 21.04 -2.04
CA THR A 31 -20.62 21.59 -2.07
C THR A 31 -20.60 23.10 -2.30
N GLY A 32 -19.61 23.80 -1.74
CA GLY A 32 -19.52 25.26 -1.80
C GLY A 32 -20.31 25.92 -0.67
N PHE A 33 -19.69 25.99 0.52
CA PHE A 33 -20.35 26.47 1.75
C PHE A 33 -20.60 27.97 1.79
N ASP A 34 -20.07 28.73 0.83
CA ASP A 34 -20.19 30.19 0.76
C ASP A 34 -21.47 30.66 0.06
N ARG A 35 -22.31 29.75 -0.47
CA ARG A 35 -23.54 30.08 -1.19
C ARG A 35 -24.64 29.06 -0.90
N LEU A 36 -25.90 29.51 -0.90
CA LEU A 36 -27.10 28.67 -0.80
C LEU A 36 -28.12 29.08 -1.86
N LYS A 37 -27.79 28.78 -3.12
CA LYS A 37 -28.67 29.04 -4.26
C LYS A 37 -29.85 28.09 -4.28
N VAL A 38 -31.05 28.66 -4.34
CA VAL A 38 -32.31 27.93 -4.29
C VAL A 38 -33.34 28.57 -5.22
N THR A 39 -34.24 27.74 -5.74
CA THR A 39 -35.47 28.22 -6.37
C THR A 39 -36.63 27.92 -5.43
N LEU A 40 -37.24 28.97 -4.88
CA LEU A 40 -38.32 28.87 -3.91
C LEU A 40 -39.69 29.02 -4.58
N LYS A 41 -40.65 28.22 -4.13
CA LYS A 41 -42.09 28.39 -4.37
C LYS A 41 -42.78 28.55 -3.03
N ILE A 42 -43.30 29.74 -2.74
CA ILE A 42 -43.94 30.09 -1.48
C ILE A 42 -45.46 30.16 -1.69
N VAL A 43 -46.21 29.51 -0.81
CA VAL A 43 -47.68 29.45 -0.83
C VAL A 43 -48.21 29.71 0.58
N CYS A 44 -49.23 30.56 0.69
CA CYS A 44 -49.99 30.74 1.93
C CYS A 44 -51.28 29.91 1.85
N THR A 45 -51.47 28.96 2.77
CA THR A 45 -52.58 27.98 2.72
C THR A 45 -53.96 28.58 2.98
N ASP A 46 -54.00 29.71 3.68
CA ASP A 46 -55.26 30.40 4.01
C ASP A 46 -55.88 31.13 2.81
N LYS A 47 -55.05 31.53 1.84
CA LYS A 47 -55.45 32.27 0.66
C LYS A 47 -55.38 31.36 -0.56
N LYS A 48 -56.53 30.87 -1.03
CA LYS A 48 -56.61 30.09 -2.27
C LYS A 48 -56.29 31.00 -3.47
N LYS A 49 -55.00 31.14 -3.83
CA LYS A 49 -54.44 31.25 -5.20
C LYS A 49 -53.08 31.95 -5.32
N ASN A 50 -52.54 32.59 -4.28
CA ASN A 50 -51.29 33.35 -4.45
C ASN A 50 -50.08 32.43 -4.28
N VAL A 51 -49.26 32.35 -5.33
CA VAL A 51 -48.02 31.59 -5.35
C VAL A 51 -46.91 32.52 -5.79
N PHE A 52 -45.89 32.67 -4.96
CA PHE A 52 -44.70 33.45 -5.28
C PHE A 52 -43.55 32.51 -5.62
N ARG A 53 -42.81 32.80 -6.70
CA ARG A 53 -41.64 32.00 -7.11
C ARG A 53 -40.46 32.92 -7.34
N HIS A 54 -39.30 32.53 -6.80
CA HIS A 54 -38.08 33.29 -7.03
C HIS A 54 -36.84 32.39 -6.92
N ASN A 55 -35.80 32.73 -7.68
CA ASN A 55 -34.48 32.10 -7.60
C ASN A 55 -33.52 33.11 -6.99
N LEU A 56 -32.83 32.71 -5.93
CA LEU A 56 -31.90 33.56 -5.19
C LEU A 56 -30.82 32.75 -4.48
N ASP A 57 -29.85 33.46 -3.94
CA ASP A 57 -28.91 32.95 -2.93
C ASP A 57 -29.39 33.37 -1.53
N LEU A 58 -29.78 32.41 -0.68
CA LEU A 58 -30.27 32.68 0.68
C LEU A 58 -29.22 33.29 1.61
N TYR A 59 -27.93 33.24 1.25
CA TYR A 59 -26.86 33.91 2.00
C TYR A 59 -26.61 35.35 1.54
N ASN A 60 -27.24 35.79 0.45
CA ASN A 60 -27.16 37.17 -0.02
C ASN A 60 -28.26 37.99 0.64
N SER A 61 -27.87 38.91 1.55
CA SER A 61 -28.80 39.74 2.31
C SER A 61 -29.69 40.61 1.42
N ILE A 62 -29.15 41.21 0.36
CA ILE A 62 -29.88 42.08 -0.58
C ILE A 62 -30.96 41.27 -1.31
N GLN A 63 -30.62 40.08 -1.80
CA GLN A 63 -31.59 39.22 -2.51
C GLN A 63 -32.66 38.68 -1.55
N THR A 64 -32.28 38.39 -0.32
CA THR A 64 -33.19 37.89 0.71
C THR A 64 -34.18 38.97 1.16
N GLU A 65 -33.72 40.21 1.34
CA GLU A 65 -34.58 41.36 1.64
C GLU A 65 -35.60 41.61 0.51
N GLN A 66 -35.14 41.61 -0.75
CA GLN A 66 -36.02 41.75 -1.91
C GLN A 66 -37.02 40.60 -2.04
N LEU A 67 -36.61 39.36 -1.70
CA LEU A 67 -37.51 38.21 -1.65
C LEU A 67 -38.60 38.43 -0.61
N ILE A 68 -38.22 38.83 0.60
CA ILE A 68 -39.13 39.02 1.73
C ILE A 68 -40.17 40.09 1.41
N GLU A 69 -39.74 41.24 0.89
CA GLU A 69 -40.62 42.35 0.55
C GLU A 69 -41.61 41.95 -0.55
N LYS A 70 -41.11 41.41 -1.67
CA LYS A 70 -41.97 40.98 -2.80
C LYS A 70 -42.88 39.81 -2.46
N ALA A 71 -42.43 38.89 -1.61
CA ALA A 71 -43.25 37.78 -1.16
C ALA A 71 -44.35 38.24 -0.19
N ALA A 72 -44.06 39.23 0.67
CA ALA A 72 -45.03 39.80 1.61
C ALA A 72 -46.17 40.48 0.85
N ASP A 73 -45.83 41.27 -0.17
CA ASP A 73 -46.79 41.92 -1.05
C ASP A 73 -47.60 40.90 -1.85
N ALA A 74 -46.93 39.95 -2.53
CA ALA A 74 -47.60 38.99 -3.40
C ALA A 74 -48.51 38.01 -2.64
N LEU A 75 -48.15 37.64 -1.42
CA LEU A 75 -48.90 36.71 -0.58
C LEU A 75 -49.82 37.45 0.41
N GLU A 76 -49.81 38.78 0.42
CA GLU A 76 -50.53 39.64 1.34
C GLU A 76 -50.39 39.14 2.80
N THR A 77 -49.15 38.90 3.20
CA THR A 77 -48.76 38.31 4.47
C THR A 77 -47.77 39.25 5.17
N GLY A 78 -47.80 39.31 6.50
CA GLY A 78 -46.94 40.23 7.24
C GLY A 78 -45.45 39.95 7.00
N THR A 79 -44.65 40.99 6.73
CA THR A 79 -43.21 40.90 6.47
C THR A 79 -42.47 40.11 7.56
N ARG A 80 -42.86 40.30 8.83
CA ARG A 80 -42.28 39.60 9.99
C ARG A 80 -42.49 38.08 9.95
N GLU A 81 -43.61 37.61 9.41
CA GLU A 81 -43.88 36.18 9.26
C GLU A 81 -42.98 35.57 8.19
N ILE A 82 -42.79 36.26 7.07
CA ILE A 82 -41.90 35.81 6.00
C ILE A 82 -40.43 35.85 6.44
N ILE A 83 -39.99 36.89 7.17
CA ILE A 83 -38.66 36.95 7.77
C ILE A 83 -38.39 35.70 8.61
N THR A 84 -39.34 35.36 9.50
CA THR A 84 -39.20 34.21 10.41
C THR A 84 -39.17 32.89 9.62
N ALA A 85 -40.05 32.74 8.63
CA ALA A 85 -40.13 31.54 7.81
C ALA A 85 -38.88 31.33 6.94
N ILE A 86 -38.33 32.40 6.34
CA ILE A 86 -37.11 32.34 5.53
C ILE A 86 -35.88 32.05 6.41
N ALA A 87 -35.77 32.66 7.59
CA ALA A 87 -34.70 32.33 8.53
C ALA A 87 -34.75 30.87 8.98
N GLY A 88 -35.96 30.37 9.32
CA GLY A 88 -36.16 28.97 9.69
C GLY A 88 -35.88 27.99 8.55
N LEU A 89 -36.28 28.33 7.32
CA LEU A 89 -35.94 27.56 6.12
C LEU A 89 -34.43 27.47 5.92
N THR A 90 -33.71 28.59 6.01
CA THR A 90 -32.24 28.61 5.84
C THR A 90 -31.57 27.68 6.84
N ALA A 91 -31.91 27.76 8.13
CA ALA A 91 -31.38 26.87 9.15
C ALA A 91 -31.74 25.39 8.88
N ALA A 92 -32.96 25.12 8.42
CA ALA A 92 -33.38 23.76 8.08
C ALA A 92 -32.61 23.18 6.87
N LEU A 93 -32.31 24.00 5.86
CA LEU A 93 -31.51 23.61 4.70
C LEU A 93 -30.03 23.42 5.05
N GLU A 94 -29.49 24.23 5.95
CA GLU A 94 -28.13 24.04 6.49
C GLU A 94 -27.99 22.71 7.21
N ASN A 95 -28.94 22.40 8.11
CA ASN A 95 -28.98 21.11 8.80
C ASN A 95 -29.15 19.95 7.80
N TYR A 96 -30.05 20.07 6.83
CA TYR A 96 -30.21 19.06 5.78
C TYR A 96 -28.92 18.82 4.97
N ARG A 97 -28.19 19.90 4.63
CA ARG A 97 -26.90 19.82 3.94
C ARG A 97 -25.87 19.09 4.80
N SER A 98 -25.81 19.41 6.09
CA SER A 98 -24.90 18.76 7.04
C SER A 98 -25.22 17.27 7.20
N ASP A 99 -26.50 16.91 7.39
CA ASP A 99 -26.98 15.53 7.48
C ASP A 99 -26.60 14.72 6.22
N ARG A 100 -26.80 15.31 5.03
CA ARG A 100 -26.48 14.65 3.75
C ARG A 100 -24.98 14.46 3.55
N LEU A 101 -24.17 15.43 3.95
CA LEU A 101 -22.71 15.31 3.90
C LEU A 101 -22.20 14.24 4.86
N GLU A 102 -22.73 14.17 6.09
CA GLU A 102 -22.40 13.09 7.04
C GLU A 102 -22.85 11.72 6.51
N ALA A 103 -24.05 11.63 5.92
CA ALA A 103 -24.55 10.38 5.32
C ALA A 103 -23.75 9.95 4.08
N MET A 104 -23.14 10.89 3.36
CA MET A 104 -22.26 10.63 2.22
C MET A 104 -20.82 10.31 2.63
N LYS A 105 -20.42 10.54 3.89
CA LYS A 105 -19.13 10.02 4.35
C LYS A 105 -19.20 8.50 4.25
N PRO A 106 -18.20 7.85 3.62
CA PRO A 106 -18.15 6.40 3.59
C PRO A 106 -18.19 5.88 5.04
N LYS A 107 -19.22 5.10 5.37
CA LYS A 107 -19.26 4.42 6.66
C LYS A 107 -18.01 3.54 6.73
N GLN A 108 -17.17 3.76 7.73
CA GLN A 108 -16.04 2.87 7.96
C GLN A 108 -16.60 1.45 8.12
N PRO A 109 -16.08 0.46 7.38
CA PRO A 109 -16.58 -0.91 7.49
C PRO A 109 -16.50 -1.34 8.96
N GLU A 110 -17.63 -1.78 9.51
CA GLU A 110 -17.68 -2.25 10.89
C GLU A 110 -16.74 -3.46 11.04
N LYS A 111 -15.87 -3.41 12.06
CA LYS A 111 -14.95 -4.51 12.33
C LYS A 111 -15.75 -5.77 12.66
N LYS A 112 -15.51 -6.86 11.93
CA LYS A 112 -16.18 -8.14 12.19
C LYS A 112 -15.84 -8.60 13.60
N GLN A 113 -16.85 -8.79 14.45
CA GLN A 113 -16.67 -9.44 15.74
C GLN A 113 -16.64 -10.96 15.53
N LEU A 114 -15.55 -11.60 15.93
CA LEU A 114 -15.41 -13.05 15.84
C LEU A 114 -16.26 -13.75 16.90
N THR A 115 -16.89 -14.85 16.50
CA THR A 115 -17.47 -15.80 17.47
C THR A 115 -16.37 -16.43 18.32
N GLU A 116 -16.74 -16.94 19.51
CA GLU A 116 -15.77 -17.61 20.39
C GLU A 116 -15.14 -18.85 19.72
N ALA A 117 -15.90 -19.58 18.92
CA ALA A 117 -15.42 -20.72 18.16
C ALA A 117 -14.39 -20.30 17.09
N GLU A 118 -14.67 -19.26 16.30
CA GLU A 118 -13.72 -18.73 15.31
C GLU A 118 -12.43 -18.23 15.98
N ARG A 119 -12.58 -17.52 17.11
CA ARG A 119 -11.46 -17.03 17.90
C ARG A 119 -10.57 -18.17 18.40
N LYS A 120 -11.17 -19.21 18.98
CA LYS A 120 -10.44 -20.39 19.47
C LYS A 120 -9.72 -21.12 18.34
N ALA A 121 -10.37 -21.30 17.19
CA ALA A 121 -9.78 -21.94 16.02
C ALA A 121 -8.58 -21.14 15.47
N ALA A 122 -8.71 -19.81 15.36
CA ALA A 122 -7.63 -18.95 14.88
C ALA A 122 -6.42 -18.93 15.84
N ILE A 123 -6.66 -18.86 17.15
CA ILE A 123 -5.58 -18.93 18.14
C ILE A 123 -4.92 -20.31 18.16
N GLN A 124 -5.70 -21.39 18.08
CA GLN A 124 -5.16 -22.75 17.98
C GLN A 124 -4.31 -22.91 16.72
N TYR A 125 -4.75 -22.34 15.60
CA TYR A 125 -3.97 -22.29 14.36
C TYR A 125 -2.63 -21.58 14.61
N LEU A 126 -2.61 -20.38 15.20
CA LEU A 126 -1.39 -19.64 15.47
C LEU A 126 -0.44 -20.33 16.46
N LYS A 127 -0.94 -21.14 17.39
CA LYS A 127 -0.13 -21.89 18.37
C LYS A 127 0.47 -23.19 17.83
N SER A 128 -0.08 -23.73 16.74
CA SER A 128 0.32 -25.04 16.23
C SER A 128 1.66 -24.98 15.48
N ALA A 129 2.47 -26.03 15.60
CA ALA A 129 3.78 -26.13 14.96
C ALA A 129 3.73 -26.00 13.42
N ASN A 130 4.89 -25.76 12.81
CA ASN A 130 5.05 -25.60 11.35
C ASN A 130 4.09 -24.54 10.77
N LEU A 131 4.00 -23.39 11.45
CA LEU A 131 3.03 -22.36 11.11
C LEU A 131 3.17 -21.88 9.67
N LEU A 132 4.37 -21.50 9.23
CA LEU A 132 4.61 -21.02 7.86
C LEU A 132 4.21 -22.04 6.78
N GLU A 133 4.57 -23.32 6.96
CA GLU A 133 4.27 -24.37 6.00
C GLU A 133 2.75 -24.62 5.92
N ARG A 134 2.07 -24.68 7.07
CA ARG A 134 0.60 -24.79 7.08
C ARG A 134 -0.08 -23.56 6.50
N THR A 135 0.51 -22.38 6.64
CA THR A 135 0.02 -21.15 6.01
C THR A 135 0.22 -21.20 4.51
N LYS A 136 1.37 -21.66 4.02
CA LYS A 136 1.63 -21.90 2.59
C LYS A 136 0.60 -22.87 1.99
N GLN A 137 0.34 -23.99 2.66
CA GLN A 137 -0.64 -24.97 2.22
C GLN A 137 -2.07 -24.41 2.25
N ALA A 138 -2.44 -23.66 3.28
CA ALA A 138 -3.74 -23.00 3.36
C ALA A 138 -3.91 -21.94 2.25
N ILE A 139 -2.84 -21.21 1.91
CA ILE A 139 -2.82 -20.28 0.78
C ILE A 139 -3.08 -21.04 -0.53
N GLY A 140 -2.42 -22.18 -0.76
CA GLY A 140 -2.69 -23.04 -1.92
C GLY A 140 -4.15 -23.50 -1.97
N GLN A 141 -4.68 -23.98 -0.84
CA GLN A 141 -6.08 -24.40 -0.68
C GLN A 141 -7.10 -23.26 -0.80
N SER A 142 -6.67 -22.00 -0.78
CA SER A 142 -7.53 -20.84 -0.97
C SER A 142 -7.80 -20.51 -2.45
N GLY A 143 -7.16 -21.25 -3.38
CA GLY A 143 -7.29 -21.09 -4.82
C GLY A 143 -6.08 -20.42 -5.50
N ILE A 144 -4.95 -20.27 -4.80
CA ILE A 144 -3.69 -19.79 -5.38
C ILE A 144 -2.89 -20.98 -5.89
N VAL A 145 -2.48 -20.97 -7.16
CA VAL A 145 -1.84 -22.11 -7.81
C VAL A 145 -0.42 -21.77 -8.26
N GLY A 146 0.55 -22.54 -7.78
CA GLY A 146 1.94 -22.52 -8.25
C GLY A 146 2.77 -21.29 -7.85
N GLU A 147 2.15 -20.30 -7.20
CA GLU A 147 2.78 -19.10 -6.66
C GLU A 147 2.76 -19.10 -5.12
N GLU A 148 2.70 -20.27 -4.48
CA GLU A 148 2.43 -20.38 -3.03
C GLU A 148 3.54 -19.73 -2.18
N THR A 149 4.80 -19.79 -2.65
CA THR A 149 5.93 -19.13 -1.96
C THR A 149 5.82 -17.60 -2.05
N ASN A 150 5.60 -17.06 -3.25
CA ASN A 150 5.40 -15.62 -3.46
C ASN A 150 4.17 -15.12 -2.70
N ALA A 151 3.09 -15.90 -2.69
CA ALA A 151 1.88 -15.62 -1.94
C ALA A 151 2.10 -15.62 -0.43
N LEU A 152 2.92 -16.54 0.11
CA LEU A 152 3.29 -16.55 1.53
C LEU A 152 4.10 -15.29 1.89
N ILE A 153 5.07 -14.90 1.07
CA ILE A 153 5.85 -13.67 1.29
C ILE A 153 4.92 -12.46 1.30
N ALA A 154 4.04 -12.35 0.30
CA ALA A 154 3.06 -11.28 0.22
C ALA A 154 2.14 -11.25 1.45
N TYR A 155 1.64 -12.41 1.90
CA TYR A 155 0.80 -12.54 3.09
C TYR A 155 1.51 -12.07 4.36
N LEU A 156 2.78 -12.46 4.55
CA LEU A 156 3.60 -12.00 5.68
C LEU A 156 3.86 -10.48 5.61
N VAL A 157 4.19 -9.95 4.43
CA VAL A 157 4.36 -8.51 4.23
C VAL A 157 3.06 -7.75 4.56
N TYR A 158 1.90 -8.23 4.10
CA TYR A 158 0.60 -7.61 4.42
C TYR A 158 0.25 -7.70 5.91
N THR A 159 0.71 -8.74 6.58
CA THR A 159 0.58 -8.91 8.03
C THR A 159 1.35 -7.83 8.79
N SER A 160 2.48 -7.36 8.26
CA SER A 160 3.30 -6.33 8.91
C SER A 160 2.60 -4.97 9.05
N ARG A 161 1.45 -4.74 8.39
CA ARG A 161 0.68 -3.47 8.46
C ARG A 161 0.35 -3.02 9.88
N THR A 162 0.21 -3.96 10.83
CA THR A 162 -0.11 -3.71 12.24
C THR A 162 1.13 -3.45 13.10
N ARG A 163 2.33 -3.58 12.53
CA ARG A 163 3.61 -3.24 13.18
C ARG A 163 3.88 -1.74 13.05
N GLU A 164 4.78 -1.23 13.88
CA GLU A 164 5.21 0.16 13.80
C GLU A 164 5.96 0.49 12.51
N THR A 165 6.78 -0.46 12.05
CA THR A 165 7.55 -0.42 10.80
C THR A 165 7.04 -1.50 9.85
N PRO A 166 5.96 -1.23 9.09
CA PRO A 166 5.45 -2.17 8.11
C PRO A 166 6.42 -2.30 6.93
N LEU A 167 6.36 -3.46 6.28
CA LEU A 167 6.99 -3.72 5.00
C LEU A 167 6.06 -3.31 3.86
N HIS A 168 6.64 -3.16 2.68
CA HIS A 168 5.94 -2.84 1.45
C HIS A 168 6.30 -3.86 0.37
N LEU A 169 5.41 -4.07 -0.59
CA LEU A 169 5.54 -5.09 -1.61
C LEU A 169 5.43 -4.48 -3.01
N LEU A 170 6.27 -4.96 -3.93
CA LEU A 170 6.07 -4.72 -5.36
C LEU A 170 6.12 -6.04 -6.12
N CYS A 171 5.05 -6.33 -6.86
CA CYS A 171 5.03 -7.43 -7.80
C CYS A 171 5.58 -6.95 -9.15
N LEU A 172 6.62 -7.63 -9.64
CA LEU A 172 7.34 -7.38 -10.89
C LEU A 172 7.15 -8.55 -11.85
N GLY A 173 7.03 -8.22 -13.14
CA GLY A 173 6.78 -9.21 -14.18
C GLY A 173 6.21 -8.57 -15.44
N ALA A 174 6.32 -9.27 -16.57
CA ALA A 174 5.78 -8.81 -17.85
C ALA A 174 4.24 -8.68 -17.80
N SER A 175 3.65 -7.94 -18.74
CA SER A 175 2.19 -7.91 -18.85
C SER A 175 1.64 -9.32 -19.07
N GLY A 176 0.53 -9.67 -18.40
CA GLY A 176 -0.09 -10.99 -18.48
C GLY A 176 0.47 -12.07 -17.55
N THR A 177 1.57 -11.84 -16.81
CA THR A 177 2.17 -12.85 -15.91
C THR A 177 1.46 -12.99 -14.55
N GLY A 178 0.21 -12.53 -14.42
CA GLY A 178 -0.56 -12.71 -13.18
C GLY A 178 -0.18 -11.83 -11.98
N LYS A 179 0.60 -10.74 -12.16
CA LYS A 179 0.99 -9.82 -11.05
C LYS A 179 -0.20 -9.34 -10.20
N THR A 180 -1.16 -8.71 -10.86
CA THR A 180 -2.37 -8.16 -10.22
C THR A 180 -3.19 -9.27 -9.61
N TRP A 181 -3.30 -10.42 -10.31
CA TRP A 181 -4.01 -11.59 -9.80
C TRP A 181 -3.42 -12.11 -8.48
N LEU A 182 -2.09 -12.23 -8.37
CA LEU A 182 -1.44 -12.64 -7.13
C LEU A 182 -1.72 -11.62 -6.00
N GLN A 183 -1.57 -10.33 -6.31
CA GLN A 183 -1.83 -9.25 -5.36
C GLN A 183 -3.27 -9.29 -4.81
N GLU A 184 -4.25 -9.40 -5.71
CA GLU A 184 -5.69 -9.49 -5.39
C GLU A 184 -5.99 -10.74 -4.56
N LYS A 185 -5.53 -11.92 -5.01
CA LYS A 185 -5.82 -13.18 -4.32
C LYS A 185 -5.24 -13.25 -2.91
N VAL A 186 -4.03 -12.74 -2.72
CA VAL A 186 -3.46 -12.62 -1.37
C VAL A 186 -4.18 -11.52 -0.57
N GLY A 187 -4.62 -10.44 -1.22
CA GLY A 187 -5.46 -9.40 -0.63
C GLY A 187 -6.79 -9.92 -0.09
N GLU A 188 -7.39 -10.93 -0.74
CA GLU A 188 -8.57 -11.64 -0.26
C GLU A 188 -8.33 -12.43 1.05
N LEU A 189 -7.08 -12.62 1.47
CA LEU A 189 -6.73 -13.29 2.74
C LEU A 189 -6.63 -12.31 3.91
N ILE A 190 -6.71 -11.01 3.63
CA ILE A 190 -6.67 -9.92 4.61
C ILE A 190 -8.11 -9.49 4.94
N PRO A 191 -8.43 -9.16 6.20
CA PRO A 191 -9.74 -8.65 6.57
C PRO A 191 -10.15 -7.43 5.74
N GLU A 192 -11.41 -7.40 5.28
CA GLU A 192 -11.95 -6.29 4.47
C GLU A 192 -11.84 -4.95 5.20
N GLU A 193 -12.04 -4.98 6.52
CA GLU A 193 -11.90 -3.82 7.39
C GLU A 193 -10.45 -3.34 7.53
N ASP A 194 -9.46 -4.04 7.00
CA ASP A 194 -8.04 -3.71 7.12
C ASP A 194 -7.36 -3.45 5.76
N LYS A 195 -8.10 -3.50 4.64
CA LYS A 195 -7.56 -3.21 3.30
C LYS A 195 -8.31 -2.10 2.58
N LEU A 196 -7.64 -1.52 1.59
CA LEU A 196 -8.17 -0.50 0.70
C LEU A 196 -7.63 -0.78 -0.70
N GLU A 197 -8.53 -1.19 -1.59
CA GLU A 197 -8.23 -1.48 -2.99
C GLU A 197 -8.43 -0.19 -3.80
N ILE A 198 -7.37 0.22 -4.51
CA ILE A 198 -7.32 1.49 -5.21
C ILE A 198 -6.89 1.22 -6.66
N THR A 199 -7.88 1.22 -7.56
CA THR A 199 -7.64 1.10 -9.01
C THR A 199 -7.08 2.40 -9.60
N THR A 200 -7.60 3.56 -9.18
CA THR A 200 -7.09 4.88 -9.61
C THR A 200 -7.15 5.87 -8.46
N LEU A 201 -6.12 6.72 -8.34
CA LEU A 201 -6.09 7.74 -7.30
C LEU A 201 -5.53 9.05 -7.84
N SER A 202 -6.19 10.16 -7.52
CA SER A 202 -5.60 11.48 -7.73
C SER A 202 -4.58 11.78 -6.62
N LEU A 203 -3.50 12.49 -6.95
CA LEU A 203 -2.50 12.94 -5.97
C LEU A 203 -3.12 13.62 -4.74
N ASN A 204 -4.19 14.38 -4.95
CA ASN A 204 -4.84 15.14 -3.89
C ASN A 204 -5.67 14.26 -2.95
N ALA A 205 -6.22 13.14 -3.43
CA ALA A 205 -7.10 12.28 -2.63
C ALA A 205 -6.39 11.76 -1.37
N PHE A 206 -5.08 11.46 -1.44
CA PHE A 206 -4.29 11.02 -0.29
C PHE A 206 -4.35 11.97 0.90
N TYR A 207 -4.49 13.27 0.68
CA TYR A 207 -4.51 14.27 1.76
C TYR A 207 -5.91 14.48 2.35
N TYR A 208 -6.95 13.95 1.71
CA TYR A 208 -8.34 14.12 2.17
C TYR A 208 -8.88 12.91 2.95
N PHE A 209 -8.09 11.84 3.08
CA PHE A 209 -8.38 10.79 4.06
C PHE A 209 -8.41 11.36 5.48
N GLY A 210 -9.23 10.77 6.33
CA GLY A 210 -9.23 11.06 7.76
C GLY A 210 -7.85 10.79 8.38
N LYS A 211 -7.54 11.50 9.47
CA LYS A 211 -6.22 11.47 10.11
C LYS A 211 -5.70 10.05 10.37
N ASP A 212 -6.53 9.18 10.93
CA ASP A 212 -6.18 7.79 11.25
C ASP A 212 -6.78 6.78 10.26
N GLU A 213 -7.37 7.22 9.15
CA GLU A 213 -8.13 6.35 8.26
C GLU A 213 -7.27 5.28 7.56
N LEU A 214 -6.02 5.62 7.25
CA LEU A 214 -5.07 4.70 6.63
C LEU A 214 -4.29 3.88 7.67
N LYS A 215 -4.43 4.18 8.96
CA LYS A 215 -3.63 3.53 10.01
C LYS A 215 -3.93 2.03 10.10
N TYR A 216 -2.88 1.23 10.06
CA TYR A 216 -2.92 -0.24 10.04
C TYR A 216 -3.62 -0.85 8.81
N LYS A 217 -3.77 -0.07 7.72
CA LYS A 217 -4.38 -0.55 6.48
C LYS A 217 -3.34 -1.11 5.51
N LEU A 218 -3.79 -2.07 4.71
CA LEU A 218 -3.15 -2.49 3.47
C LEU A 218 -3.71 -1.67 2.31
N LEU A 219 -2.86 -0.95 1.59
CA LEU A 219 -3.20 -0.27 0.34
C LEU A 219 -2.77 -1.15 -0.83
N LEU A 220 -3.73 -1.61 -1.63
CA LEU A 220 -3.51 -2.37 -2.85
C LEU A 220 -3.62 -1.43 -4.05
N LEU A 221 -2.50 -1.19 -4.72
CA LEU A 221 -2.41 -0.36 -5.92
C LEU A 221 -2.26 -1.29 -7.13
N GLU A 222 -3.32 -1.41 -7.93
CA GLU A 222 -3.39 -2.36 -9.05
C GLU A 222 -2.40 -2.03 -10.18
N ASP A 223 -2.23 -0.74 -10.49
CA ASP A 223 -1.32 -0.28 -11.53
C ASP A 223 -0.51 0.95 -11.08
N MET A 224 0.77 0.75 -10.79
CA MET A 224 1.68 1.85 -10.49
C MET A 224 2.16 2.60 -11.74
N ASP A 225 2.10 1.98 -12.92
CA ASP A 225 2.61 2.55 -14.17
C ASP A 225 1.75 3.74 -14.64
N GLY A 226 0.47 3.76 -14.26
CA GLY A 226 -0.45 4.90 -14.45
C GLY A 226 -0.45 5.93 -13.32
N ALA A 227 0.29 5.70 -12.23
CA ALA A 227 0.18 6.45 -10.97
C ALA A 227 1.43 7.30 -10.65
N ASP A 228 2.22 7.69 -11.64
CA ASP A 228 3.49 8.43 -11.45
C ASP A 228 3.33 9.69 -10.57
N ASN A 229 2.21 10.39 -10.70
CA ASN A 229 1.89 11.59 -9.93
C ASN A 229 1.61 11.32 -8.44
N VAL A 230 1.48 10.06 -8.02
CA VAL A 230 1.03 9.62 -6.70
C VAL A 230 2.17 9.00 -5.88
N LEU A 231 3.33 8.77 -6.50
CA LEU A 231 4.50 8.15 -5.87
C LEU A 231 5.09 8.98 -4.73
N TYR A 232 4.93 10.31 -4.73
CA TYR A 232 5.48 11.15 -3.67
C TYR A 232 4.77 10.94 -2.32
N PRO A 233 3.43 11.08 -2.21
CA PRO A 233 2.72 10.73 -0.98
C PRO A 233 2.99 9.30 -0.50
N ILE A 234 3.08 8.34 -1.43
CA ILE A 234 3.42 6.94 -1.11
C ILE A 234 4.79 6.86 -0.43
N ARG A 235 5.84 7.47 -1.01
CA ARG A 235 7.19 7.48 -0.43
C ARG A 235 7.24 8.10 0.97
N GLU A 236 6.49 9.17 1.17
CA GLU A 236 6.40 9.86 2.46
C GLU A 236 5.66 9.00 3.50
N LEU A 237 4.58 8.31 3.11
CA LEU A 237 3.92 7.33 3.99
C LEU A 237 4.84 6.15 4.34
N GLN A 238 5.60 5.61 3.37
CA GLN A 238 6.56 4.53 3.61
C GLN A 238 7.68 4.95 4.57
N SER A 239 8.23 6.16 4.38
CA SER A 239 9.44 6.60 5.09
C SER A 239 9.12 7.29 6.43
N LYS A 240 8.12 8.18 6.45
CA LYS A 240 7.79 9.03 7.60
C LYS A 240 6.52 8.60 8.32
N ARG A 241 5.75 7.66 7.77
CA ARG A 241 4.47 7.16 8.32
C ARG A 241 3.43 8.26 8.51
N ARG A 242 3.58 9.38 7.81
CA ARG A 242 2.63 10.49 7.79
C ARG A 242 2.81 11.32 6.54
N ILE A 243 1.73 11.91 6.07
CA ILE A 243 1.73 12.94 5.03
C ILE A 243 0.92 14.13 5.53
N SER A 244 1.33 15.33 5.13
CA SER A 244 0.62 16.55 5.47
C SER A 244 0.59 17.50 4.27
N LYS A 245 -0.54 18.16 4.07
CA LYS A 245 -0.70 19.21 3.08
C LYS A 245 -1.44 20.38 3.66
N THR A 246 -0.83 21.55 3.54
CA THR A 246 -1.47 22.80 3.92
C THR A 246 -2.27 23.33 2.74
N VAL A 247 -3.57 23.50 2.94
CA VAL A 247 -4.50 24.04 1.94
C VAL A 247 -5.24 25.23 2.51
N THR A 248 -5.54 26.20 1.66
CA THR A 248 -6.36 27.35 2.04
C THR A 248 -7.80 27.04 1.70
N LEU A 249 -8.65 26.92 2.72
CA LEU A 249 -10.09 26.78 2.55
C LEU A 249 -10.76 28.11 2.84
N LYS A 250 -11.81 28.40 2.08
CA LYS A 250 -12.67 29.56 2.34
C LYS A 250 -13.64 29.17 3.46
N ASP A 251 -13.66 29.91 4.55
CA ASP A 251 -14.65 29.71 5.61
C ASP A 251 -16.05 30.17 5.16
N SER A 252 -17.07 29.86 5.93
CA SER A 252 -18.45 30.27 5.66
C SER A 252 -18.65 31.80 5.64
N LYS A 253 -17.67 32.57 6.13
CA LYS A 253 -17.66 34.04 6.16
C LYS A 253 -16.85 34.64 5.01
N GLY A 254 -16.31 33.81 4.12
CA GLY A 254 -15.54 34.22 2.96
C GLY A 254 -14.06 34.50 3.21
N ASN A 255 -13.57 34.32 4.45
CA ASN A 255 -12.16 34.49 4.78
C ASN A 255 -11.36 33.25 4.40
N LEU A 256 -10.13 33.48 3.97
CA LEU A 256 -9.18 32.41 3.68
C LEU A 256 -8.60 31.88 4.99
N LYS A 257 -8.98 30.65 5.36
CA LYS A 257 -8.41 29.92 6.48
C LYS A 257 -7.46 28.86 5.97
N THR A 258 -6.19 28.98 6.36
CA THR A 258 -5.18 27.95 6.11
C THR A 258 -5.40 26.79 7.08
N ILE A 259 -5.66 25.60 6.55
CA ILE A 259 -5.75 24.36 7.33
C ILE A 259 -4.66 23.38 6.88
N THR A 260 -4.13 22.61 7.81
CA THR A 260 -3.20 21.52 7.51
C THR A 260 -3.95 20.20 7.57
N LEU A 261 -4.12 19.57 6.41
CA LEU A 261 -4.60 18.21 6.31
C LEU A 261 -3.44 17.28 6.67
N GLN A 262 -3.68 16.31 7.55
CA GLN A 262 -2.68 15.34 8.00
C GLN A 262 -3.29 13.96 7.98
N VAL A 263 -2.54 13.01 7.43
CA VAL A 263 -2.89 11.59 7.40
C VAL A 263 -1.74 10.80 7.98
N GLU A 264 -2.04 9.91 8.91
CA GLU A 264 -1.09 9.08 9.64
C GLU A 264 -1.17 7.62 9.19
N GLY A 265 0.00 6.99 9.11
CA GLY A 265 0.16 5.54 9.07
C GLY A 265 0.35 4.98 10.49
N PRO A 266 0.95 3.77 10.63
CA PRO A 266 1.62 2.97 9.60
C PRO A 266 0.66 2.37 8.57
N VAL A 267 1.15 2.15 7.34
CA VAL A 267 0.43 1.49 6.22
C VAL A 267 1.31 0.42 5.60
N CYS A 268 0.73 -0.69 5.17
CA CYS A 268 1.39 -1.58 4.20
C CYS A 268 0.94 -1.16 2.80
N ILE A 269 1.87 -1.09 1.85
CA ILE A 269 1.57 -0.69 0.48
C ILE A 269 2.04 -1.81 -0.43
N SER A 270 1.14 -2.28 -1.29
CA SER A 270 1.42 -3.26 -2.32
C SER A 270 1.13 -2.65 -3.67
N GLY A 271 2.06 -2.79 -4.61
CA GLY A 271 1.90 -2.30 -5.98
C GLY A 271 2.30 -3.34 -7.02
N CYS A 272 1.79 -3.20 -8.23
CA CYS A 272 2.27 -3.95 -9.39
C CYS A 272 2.87 -3.00 -10.41
N THR A 273 4.00 -3.39 -11.03
CA THR A 273 4.63 -2.62 -12.11
C THR A 273 5.33 -3.54 -13.10
N THR A 274 5.43 -3.07 -14.35
CA THR A 274 6.24 -3.72 -15.39
C THR A 274 7.66 -3.15 -15.51
N ARG A 275 7.97 -2.06 -14.78
CA ARG A 275 9.17 -1.24 -15.01
C ARG A 275 10.06 -1.12 -13.76
N GLU A 276 10.85 -2.14 -13.47
CA GLU A 276 11.77 -2.15 -12.32
C GLU A 276 12.66 -0.90 -12.22
N GLN A 277 13.26 -0.47 -13.34
CA GLN A 277 14.21 0.65 -13.37
C GLN A 277 13.56 2.04 -13.17
N MET A 278 12.31 2.23 -13.60
CA MET A 278 11.62 3.54 -13.44
C MET A 278 11.28 3.83 -11.97
N TYR A 279 11.20 2.79 -11.15
CA TYR A 279 10.80 2.90 -9.75
C TYR A 279 11.94 2.63 -8.79
N GLU A 280 13.23 2.79 -9.17
CA GLU A 280 14.40 2.44 -8.35
C GLU A 280 14.28 2.95 -6.90
N ASP A 281 13.76 4.16 -6.70
CA ASP A 281 13.56 4.70 -5.36
C ASP A 281 12.49 3.95 -4.54
N ASN A 282 11.37 3.56 -5.15
CA ASN A 282 10.31 2.80 -4.47
C ASN A 282 10.67 1.31 -4.36
N ALA A 283 11.24 0.74 -5.41
CA ALA A 283 11.69 -0.64 -5.49
C ALA A 283 12.65 -1.00 -4.37
N ASN A 284 13.55 -0.07 -4.04
CA ASN A 284 14.47 -0.24 -2.94
C ASN A 284 13.86 -0.09 -1.53
N ARG A 285 12.61 0.38 -1.41
CA ARG A 285 11.85 0.46 -0.16
C ARG A 285 10.85 -0.69 0.01
N CYS A 286 10.77 -1.57 -0.98
CA CYS A 286 9.82 -2.68 -1.01
C CYS A 286 10.56 -4.02 -1.12
N ILE A 287 9.91 -5.08 -0.66
CA ILE A 287 10.23 -6.44 -1.08
C ILE A 287 9.76 -6.60 -2.52
N LEU A 288 10.66 -7.06 -3.39
CA LEU A 288 10.38 -7.30 -4.80
C LEU A 288 10.02 -8.76 -4.99
N LEU A 289 8.79 -9.02 -5.43
CA LEU A 289 8.35 -10.33 -5.88
C LEU A 289 8.40 -10.39 -7.39
N TYR A 290 9.07 -11.40 -7.90
CA TYR A 290 9.14 -11.64 -9.34
C TYR A 290 8.19 -12.79 -9.66
N MET A 291 7.27 -12.54 -10.58
CA MET A 291 6.30 -13.55 -11.00
C MET A 291 6.98 -14.68 -11.74
N ASP A 292 6.48 -15.91 -11.53
CA ASP A 292 6.93 -17.07 -12.28
C ASP A 292 6.28 -17.07 -13.68
N GLY A 293 7.10 -16.77 -14.68
CA GLY A 293 6.73 -16.83 -16.10
C GLY A 293 7.18 -18.12 -16.79
N SER A 294 7.41 -19.19 -16.04
CA SER A 294 7.84 -20.49 -16.57
C SER A 294 6.71 -21.22 -17.32
N PRO A 295 7.04 -22.02 -18.36
CA PRO A 295 6.06 -22.86 -19.03
C PRO A 295 5.35 -23.85 -18.10
N GLU A 296 6.05 -24.34 -17.07
CA GLU A 296 5.50 -25.24 -16.06
C GLU A 296 4.38 -24.55 -15.26
N GLN A 297 4.58 -23.28 -14.94
CA GLN A 297 3.59 -22.47 -14.24
C GLN A 297 2.36 -22.19 -15.13
N ASP A 298 2.59 -21.88 -16.41
CA ASP A 298 1.49 -21.71 -17.38
C ASP A 298 0.62 -22.97 -17.47
N ILE A 299 1.23 -24.16 -17.49
CA ILE A 299 0.50 -25.45 -17.52
C ILE A 299 -0.37 -25.61 -16.27
N LYS A 300 0.17 -25.32 -15.08
CA LYS A 300 -0.59 -25.42 -13.82
C LYS A 300 -1.79 -24.47 -13.80
N ILE A 301 -1.60 -23.24 -14.25
CA ILE A 301 -2.67 -22.23 -14.32
C ILE A 301 -3.76 -22.69 -15.30
N MET A 302 -3.37 -23.11 -16.51
CA MET A 302 -4.32 -23.59 -17.51
C MET A 302 -5.09 -24.83 -17.02
N ASP A 303 -4.43 -25.75 -16.33
CA ASP A 303 -5.11 -26.92 -15.77
C ASP A 303 -6.14 -26.55 -14.70
N TYR A 304 -5.77 -25.64 -13.80
CA TYR A 304 -6.69 -25.11 -12.81
C TYR A 304 -7.90 -24.42 -13.46
N GLN A 305 -7.68 -23.58 -14.47
CA GLN A 305 -8.77 -22.94 -15.23
C GLN A 305 -9.71 -23.96 -15.90
N ARG A 306 -9.17 -25.06 -16.45
CA ARG A 306 -9.99 -26.15 -17.00
C ARG A 306 -10.82 -26.84 -15.91
N ARG A 307 -10.23 -27.15 -14.75
CA ARG A 307 -10.93 -27.78 -13.62
C ARG A 307 -12.02 -26.89 -13.05
N MET A 308 -11.75 -25.59 -12.95
CA MET A 308 -12.71 -24.55 -12.59
C MET A 308 -13.93 -24.56 -13.53
N SER A 309 -13.68 -24.48 -14.84
CA SER A 309 -14.75 -24.48 -15.86
C SER A 309 -15.54 -25.80 -15.86
N ALA A 310 -14.89 -26.91 -15.57
CA ALA A 310 -15.52 -28.23 -15.44
C ALA A 310 -16.29 -28.43 -14.11
N GLY A 311 -16.28 -27.46 -13.19
CA GLY A 311 -16.95 -27.57 -11.89
C GLY A 311 -16.27 -28.55 -10.92
N LEU A 312 -14.99 -28.86 -11.13
CA LEU A 312 -14.21 -29.81 -10.32
C LEU A 312 -13.48 -29.15 -9.14
N VAL A 313 -13.72 -27.87 -8.89
CA VAL A 313 -13.08 -27.08 -7.82
C VAL A 313 -14.08 -26.80 -6.71
N ASP A 314 -13.66 -27.05 -5.46
CA ASP A 314 -14.48 -26.79 -4.27
C ASP A 314 -14.37 -25.31 -3.83
N HIS A 315 -15.20 -24.47 -4.42
CA HIS A 315 -15.30 -23.06 -4.07
C HIS A 315 -15.74 -22.79 -2.63
N ALA A 316 -16.54 -23.69 -2.04
CA ALA A 316 -16.98 -23.53 -0.66
C ALA A 316 -15.81 -23.77 0.29
N GLY A 317 -14.99 -24.79 0.01
CA GLY A 317 -13.72 -25.07 0.68
C GLY A 317 -12.76 -23.90 0.61
N GLU A 318 -12.49 -23.38 -0.59
CA GLU A 318 -11.60 -22.22 -0.80
C GLU A 318 -12.05 -21.00 0.01
N LYS A 319 -13.34 -20.67 -0.05
CA LYS A 319 -13.91 -19.55 0.71
C LYS A 319 -13.76 -19.75 2.21
N LYS A 320 -13.97 -20.99 2.71
CA LYS A 320 -13.81 -21.31 4.13
C LYS A 320 -12.37 -21.13 4.59
N VAL A 321 -11.40 -21.53 3.77
CA VAL A 321 -9.97 -21.33 4.06
C VAL A 321 -9.60 -19.86 4.05
N ARG A 322 -10.09 -19.08 3.07
CA ARG A 322 -9.90 -17.60 3.04
C ARG A 322 -10.43 -16.94 4.32
N GLU A 323 -11.64 -17.26 4.74
CA GLU A 323 -12.21 -16.72 5.97
C GLU A 323 -11.43 -17.15 7.22
N ALA A 324 -10.92 -18.38 7.28
CA ALA A 324 -10.06 -18.84 8.36
C ALA A 324 -8.76 -18.01 8.43
N LEU A 325 -8.12 -17.73 7.29
CA LEU A 325 -6.91 -16.91 7.22
C LEU A 325 -7.17 -15.44 7.59
N LYS A 326 -8.33 -14.86 7.20
CA LYS A 326 -8.76 -13.54 7.68
C LYS A 326 -8.94 -13.53 9.20
N ASN A 327 -9.53 -14.59 9.77
CA ASN A 327 -9.70 -14.70 11.22
C ASN A 327 -8.36 -14.84 11.94
N VAL A 328 -7.38 -15.54 11.35
CA VAL A 328 -5.99 -15.59 11.85
C VAL A 328 -5.38 -14.18 11.90
N GLN A 329 -5.55 -13.38 10.85
CA GLN A 329 -5.08 -11.98 10.82
C GLN A 329 -5.68 -11.13 11.95
N ARG A 330 -6.98 -11.26 12.21
CA ARG A 330 -7.67 -10.53 13.28
C ARG A 330 -7.16 -10.86 14.68
N MET A 331 -6.51 -12.02 14.87
CA MET A 331 -5.98 -12.45 16.17
C MET A 331 -4.58 -11.95 16.46
N LEU A 332 -3.87 -11.43 15.48
CA LEU A 332 -2.55 -10.86 15.69
C LEU A 332 -2.68 -9.54 16.46
N LYS A 333 -1.89 -9.41 17.53
CA LYS A 333 -1.85 -8.19 18.34
C LYS A 333 -0.60 -7.39 18.00
N PRO A 334 -0.63 -6.05 18.03
CA PRO A 334 0.58 -5.26 17.99
C PRO A 334 1.48 -5.62 19.17
N ILE A 335 2.73 -6.00 18.88
CA ILE A 335 3.74 -6.36 19.88
C ILE A 335 5.13 -6.01 19.35
N THR A 336 6.00 -5.55 20.24
CA THR A 336 7.39 -5.25 19.89
C THR A 336 8.16 -6.55 19.65
N VAL A 337 8.95 -6.57 18.58
CA VAL A 337 9.83 -7.68 18.23
C VAL A 337 11.25 -7.20 18.37
N LYS A 338 12.08 -7.96 19.08
CA LYS A 338 13.52 -7.71 19.19
C LYS A 338 14.27 -8.88 18.56
N ASN A 339 15.16 -8.60 17.61
CA ASN A 339 16.00 -9.63 17.02
C ASN A 339 17.38 -9.65 17.72
N PRO A 340 17.64 -10.60 18.65
CA PRO A 340 18.92 -10.66 19.36
C PRO A 340 20.10 -10.99 18.44
N TYR A 341 19.82 -11.55 17.26
CA TYR A 341 20.83 -11.94 16.29
C TYR A 341 21.15 -10.84 15.27
N ALA A 342 20.46 -9.70 15.32
CA ALA A 342 20.57 -8.64 14.31
C ALA A 342 22.02 -8.14 14.09
N VAL A 343 22.81 -8.08 15.16
CA VAL A 343 24.22 -7.62 15.12
C VAL A 343 25.17 -8.58 14.41
N TYR A 344 24.76 -9.84 14.23
CA TYR A 344 25.55 -10.88 13.55
C TYR A 344 25.14 -11.07 12.08
N LEU A 345 24.07 -10.40 11.64
CA LEU A 345 23.63 -10.47 10.25
C LEU A 345 24.48 -9.52 9.40
N ALA A 346 25.16 -10.09 8.41
CA ALA A 346 25.91 -9.36 7.39
C ALA A 346 25.37 -9.72 6.00
N LEU A 347 25.33 -8.74 5.09
CA LEU A 347 24.99 -8.98 3.69
C LEU A 347 26.26 -9.19 2.85
N PRO A 348 26.14 -9.90 1.71
CA PRO A 348 27.23 -9.98 0.74
C PRO A 348 27.67 -8.61 0.25
N GLU A 349 28.96 -8.46 -0.06
CA GLU A 349 29.46 -7.28 -0.78
C GLU A 349 28.84 -7.15 -2.18
N ALA A 350 28.47 -8.28 -2.80
CA ALA A 350 27.83 -8.33 -4.11
C ALA A 350 26.38 -7.79 -4.14
N VAL A 351 25.72 -7.65 -2.99
CA VAL A 351 24.32 -7.17 -2.96
C VAL A 351 24.27 -5.68 -3.28
N PHE A 352 23.50 -5.32 -4.31
CA PHE A 352 23.28 -3.91 -4.63
C PHE A 352 22.51 -3.21 -3.49
N LYS A 353 22.93 -1.97 -3.19
CA LYS A 353 22.34 -1.08 -2.17
C LYS A 353 22.21 -1.77 -0.78
N PRO A 354 23.32 -2.25 -0.19
CA PRO A 354 23.29 -3.14 0.98
C PRO A 354 22.57 -2.54 2.20
N ARG A 355 22.62 -1.22 2.39
CA ARG A 355 21.93 -0.54 3.51
C ARG A 355 20.41 -0.73 3.49
N ARG A 356 19.79 -0.63 2.31
CA ARG A 356 18.33 -0.78 2.17
C ARG A 356 17.93 -2.25 2.25
N THR A 357 18.72 -3.13 1.62
CA THR A 357 18.49 -4.58 1.68
C THR A 357 18.61 -5.11 3.10
N MET A 358 19.55 -4.62 3.90
CA MET A 358 19.72 -5.05 5.30
C MET A 358 18.49 -4.69 6.13
N LEU A 359 18.00 -3.46 5.99
CA LEU A 359 16.78 -3.02 6.68
C LEU A 359 15.57 -3.90 6.30
N LEU A 360 15.39 -4.20 5.02
CA LEU A 360 14.30 -5.07 4.55
C LEU A 360 14.41 -6.49 5.12
N LEU A 361 15.61 -7.06 5.15
CA LEU A 361 15.87 -8.38 5.71
C LEU A 361 15.53 -8.43 7.22
N LEU A 362 16.02 -7.46 7.99
CA LEU A 362 15.73 -7.34 9.43
C LEU A 362 14.22 -7.24 9.69
N LEU A 363 13.55 -6.33 8.98
CA LEU A 363 12.10 -6.16 9.10
C LEU A 363 11.32 -7.42 8.70
N PHE A 364 11.81 -8.20 7.74
CA PHE A 364 11.16 -9.45 7.32
C PHE A 364 11.33 -10.56 8.36
N ILE A 365 12.53 -10.72 8.94
CA ILE A 365 12.78 -11.65 10.06
C ILE A 365 11.86 -11.31 11.24
N GLU A 366 11.77 -10.03 11.59
CA GLU A 366 10.90 -9.58 12.66
C GLU A 366 9.42 -9.78 12.34
N THR A 367 9.03 -9.70 11.06
CA THR A 367 7.65 -9.96 10.61
C THR A 367 7.30 -11.45 10.72
N ILE A 368 8.24 -12.33 10.38
CA ILE A 368 8.07 -13.78 10.61
C ILE A 368 7.93 -14.06 12.12
N THR A 369 8.77 -13.43 12.94
CA THR A 369 8.69 -13.55 14.41
C THR A 369 7.34 -13.04 14.93
N TYR A 370 6.87 -11.90 14.42
CA TYR A 370 5.58 -11.30 14.74
C TYR A 370 4.41 -12.23 14.38
N TYR A 371 4.49 -12.93 13.25
CA TYR A 371 3.49 -13.91 12.86
C TYR A 371 3.46 -15.12 13.83
N HIS A 372 4.62 -15.50 14.35
CA HIS A 372 4.75 -16.53 15.38
C HIS A 372 4.47 -16.05 16.81
N GLN A 373 3.90 -14.86 17.05
CA GLN A 373 3.76 -14.27 18.39
C GLN A 373 3.11 -15.20 19.44
N TYR A 374 2.22 -16.11 19.03
CA TYR A 374 1.56 -17.08 19.93
C TYR A 374 2.41 -18.32 20.25
N GLN A 375 3.57 -18.46 19.62
CA GLN A 375 4.57 -19.52 19.83
C GLN A 375 5.87 -18.98 20.45
N ARG A 376 5.90 -17.70 20.81
CA ARG A 376 7.06 -17.03 21.39
C ARG A 376 6.76 -16.68 22.85
N GLU A 377 7.79 -16.73 23.67
CA GLU A 377 7.70 -16.31 25.06
C GLU A 377 7.58 -14.79 25.14
N LEU A 378 6.60 -14.31 25.90
CA LEU A 378 6.41 -12.89 26.16
C LEU A 378 7.40 -12.43 27.22
N LYS A 379 8.33 -11.57 26.84
CA LYS A 379 9.33 -10.99 27.73
C LYS A 379 8.94 -9.56 28.08
N THR A 380 9.42 -9.07 29.21
CA THR A 380 9.21 -7.69 29.66
C THR A 380 10.57 -7.06 29.90
N ASP A 381 10.80 -5.89 29.31
CA ASP A 381 12.03 -5.16 29.54
C ASP A 381 12.04 -4.61 30.97
N LYS A 382 13.11 -4.89 31.73
CA LYS A 382 13.21 -4.47 33.13
C LYS A 382 13.35 -2.95 33.26
N ASP A 383 13.89 -2.28 32.24
CA ASP A 383 14.17 -0.85 32.28
C ASP A 383 12.96 -0.02 31.83
N THR A 384 12.25 -0.45 30.78
CA THR A 384 11.13 0.31 30.18
C THR A 384 9.74 -0.23 30.54
N GLY A 385 9.65 -1.46 31.06
CA GLY A 385 8.37 -2.16 31.26
C GLY A 385 7.68 -2.62 29.98
N GLU A 386 8.33 -2.45 28.81
CA GLU A 386 7.75 -2.79 27.51
C GLU A 386 7.71 -4.31 27.29
N GLN A 387 6.57 -4.82 26.81
CA GLN A 387 6.42 -6.22 26.45
C GLN A 387 6.91 -6.50 25.02
N TYR A 388 7.69 -7.55 24.85
CA TYR A 388 8.28 -7.91 23.56
C TYR A 388 8.45 -9.42 23.38
N ILE A 389 8.60 -9.85 22.14
CA ILE A 389 9.00 -11.21 21.76
C ILE A 389 10.35 -11.18 21.03
N GLU A 390 11.07 -12.28 21.06
CA GLU A 390 12.40 -12.39 20.44
C GLU A 390 12.38 -13.27 19.19
N SER A 391 13.16 -12.87 18.18
CA SER A 391 13.41 -13.69 17.00
C SER A 391 14.24 -14.92 17.35
N THR A 392 13.95 -16.03 16.69
CA THR A 392 14.68 -17.29 16.80
C THR A 392 15.54 -17.54 15.57
N THR A 393 16.49 -18.47 15.66
CA THR A 393 17.31 -18.91 14.52
C THR A 393 16.45 -19.49 13.38
N SER A 394 15.34 -20.16 13.71
CA SER A 394 14.37 -20.65 12.73
C SER A 394 13.69 -19.51 11.95
N ASP A 395 13.43 -18.36 12.58
CA ASP A 395 12.83 -17.20 11.90
C ASP A 395 13.80 -16.62 10.86
N ILE A 396 15.10 -16.61 11.20
CA ILE A 396 16.18 -16.15 10.32
C ILE A 396 16.33 -17.08 9.12
N GLN A 397 16.39 -18.40 9.36
CA GLN A 397 16.47 -19.39 8.29
C GLN A 397 15.26 -19.31 7.35
N ALA A 398 14.05 -19.16 7.90
CA ALA A 398 12.85 -18.98 7.09
C ALA A 398 12.90 -17.69 6.26
N ALA A 399 13.40 -16.59 6.82
CA ALA A 399 13.55 -15.32 6.10
C ALA A 399 14.48 -15.46 4.90
N PHE A 400 15.65 -16.07 5.07
CA PHE A 400 16.60 -16.29 3.99
C PHE A 400 16.06 -17.24 2.93
N SER A 401 15.42 -18.34 3.32
CA SER A 401 14.83 -19.27 2.35
C SER A 401 13.70 -18.63 1.53
N LEU A 402 12.86 -17.80 2.16
CA LEU A 402 11.77 -17.11 1.45
C LEU A 402 12.28 -15.96 0.56
N LEU A 403 13.31 -15.24 1.00
CA LEU A 403 13.86 -14.11 0.22
C LEU A 403 15.04 -14.49 -0.67
N GLU A 404 15.41 -15.77 -0.79
CA GLU A 404 16.55 -16.23 -1.58
C GLU A 404 16.50 -15.69 -3.01
N THR A 405 15.36 -15.87 -3.69
CA THR A 405 15.15 -15.37 -5.05
C THR A 405 15.23 -13.84 -5.14
N THR A 406 14.65 -13.12 -4.18
CA THR A 406 14.70 -11.65 -4.12
C THR A 406 16.13 -11.14 -3.88
N LEU A 407 16.89 -11.78 -2.99
CA LEU A 407 18.27 -11.41 -2.67
C LEU A 407 19.22 -11.73 -3.82
N LEU A 408 19.04 -12.88 -4.47
CA LEU A 408 19.78 -13.28 -5.67
C LEU A 408 19.57 -12.28 -6.80
N LYS A 409 18.31 -11.93 -7.10
CA LYS A 409 18.00 -10.95 -8.16
C LYS A 409 18.51 -9.55 -7.84
N LYS A 410 18.61 -9.17 -6.55
CA LYS A 410 19.26 -7.92 -6.12
C LYS A 410 20.79 -7.96 -6.15
N SER A 411 21.38 -9.11 -6.43
CA SER A 411 22.82 -9.28 -6.65
C SER A 411 23.14 -9.47 -8.14
N ASP A 412 22.11 -9.60 -8.97
CA ASP A 412 22.22 -9.78 -10.41
C ASP A 412 22.32 -8.42 -11.12
N GLU A 413 23.29 -8.28 -12.01
CA GLU A 413 23.49 -7.09 -12.84
C GLU A 413 22.49 -7.02 -14.01
N LEU A 414 21.93 -8.17 -14.41
CA LEU A 414 20.97 -8.27 -15.48
C LEU A 414 19.54 -8.07 -14.95
N ASN A 415 18.75 -7.27 -15.66
CA ASN A 415 17.31 -7.24 -15.40
C ASN A 415 16.67 -8.62 -15.71
N ASP A 416 15.52 -8.90 -15.10
CA ASP A 416 14.87 -10.22 -15.15
C ASP A 416 14.58 -10.71 -16.59
N ALA A 417 14.21 -9.80 -17.48
CA ALA A 417 13.93 -10.13 -18.88
C ALA A 417 15.20 -10.49 -19.65
N CYS A 418 16.30 -9.76 -19.43
CA CYS A 418 17.60 -10.03 -20.04
C CYS A 418 18.19 -11.34 -19.50
N ARG A 419 18.08 -11.57 -18.17
CA ARG A 419 18.46 -12.83 -17.51
C ARG A 419 17.72 -14.03 -18.10
N SER A 420 16.39 -13.95 -18.18
CA SER A 420 15.57 -15.02 -18.77
C SER A 420 15.94 -15.31 -20.23
N PHE A 421 16.22 -14.26 -21.02
CA PHE A 421 16.71 -14.42 -22.39
C PHE A 421 18.07 -15.12 -22.43
N PHE A 422 19.01 -14.74 -21.56
CA PHE A 422 20.35 -15.31 -21.53
C PHE A 422 20.33 -16.80 -21.18
N GLU A 423 19.52 -17.22 -20.21
CA GLU A 423 19.38 -18.63 -19.88
C GLU A 423 18.71 -19.44 -21.00
N LYS A 424 17.70 -18.88 -21.69
CA LYS A 424 17.11 -19.51 -22.90
C LYS A 424 18.12 -19.63 -24.03
N LEU A 425 18.97 -18.62 -24.20
CA LEU A 425 20.05 -18.65 -25.19
C LEU A 425 21.07 -19.75 -24.85
N LYS A 426 21.51 -19.85 -23.60
CA LYS A 426 22.41 -20.94 -23.15
C LYS A 426 21.80 -22.31 -23.38
N ALA A 427 20.53 -22.50 -23.02
CA ALA A 427 19.82 -23.76 -23.23
C ALA A 427 19.75 -24.15 -24.72
N TYR A 428 19.39 -23.18 -25.58
CA TYR A 428 19.38 -23.38 -27.04
C TYR A 428 20.75 -23.78 -27.58
N LEU A 429 21.82 -23.13 -27.13
CA LEU A 429 23.18 -23.42 -27.58
C LEU A 429 23.70 -24.78 -27.07
N LYS A 430 23.33 -25.17 -25.84
CA LYS A 430 23.59 -26.53 -25.33
C LYS A 430 22.88 -27.59 -26.17
N GLU A 431 21.65 -27.34 -26.61
CA GLU A 431 20.91 -28.27 -27.48
C GLU A 431 21.53 -28.41 -28.88
N GLN A 432 22.10 -27.31 -29.41
CA GLN A 432 22.77 -27.30 -30.71
C GLN A 432 24.24 -27.75 -30.66
N ASP A 433 24.79 -28.00 -29.47
CA ASP A 433 26.21 -28.31 -29.24
C ASP A 433 27.16 -27.26 -29.84
N THR A 434 26.82 -25.97 -29.68
CA THR A 434 27.63 -24.85 -30.17
C THR A 434 27.90 -23.80 -29.10
N GLU A 435 29.03 -23.09 -29.21
CA GLU A 435 29.35 -21.96 -28.32
C GLU A 435 29.14 -20.59 -28.98
N THR A 436 28.88 -20.59 -30.29
CA THR A 436 28.69 -19.38 -31.09
C THR A 436 27.34 -19.36 -31.77
N PHE A 437 26.85 -18.16 -32.07
CA PHE A 437 25.54 -17.98 -32.67
C PHE A 437 25.44 -16.70 -33.50
N TYR A 438 24.55 -16.73 -34.49
CA TYR A 438 24.12 -15.54 -35.20
C TYR A 438 22.79 -15.00 -34.64
N SER A 439 22.66 -13.68 -34.57
CA SER A 439 21.44 -13.03 -34.06
C SER A 439 20.18 -13.44 -34.85
N LYS A 440 20.29 -13.67 -36.16
CA LYS A 440 19.16 -14.06 -37.01
C LYS A 440 18.60 -15.44 -36.65
N GLU A 441 19.46 -16.38 -36.29
CA GLU A 441 19.09 -17.76 -35.95
C GLU A 441 18.39 -17.79 -34.60
N VAL A 442 19.00 -17.19 -33.58
CA VAL A 442 18.42 -17.07 -32.23
C VAL A 442 17.08 -16.35 -32.26
N ARG A 443 16.93 -15.29 -33.07
CA ARG A 443 15.64 -14.60 -33.23
C ARG A 443 14.52 -15.52 -33.70
N ALA A 444 14.82 -16.36 -34.69
CA ALA A 444 13.84 -17.26 -35.28
C ALA A 444 13.50 -18.41 -34.32
N ALA A 445 14.51 -19.00 -33.69
CA ALA A 445 14.36 -20.09 -32.73
C ALA A 445 13.56 -19.66 -31.48
N LEU A 446 13.94 -18.54 -30.87
CA LEU A 446 13.32 -18.04 -29.63
C LEU A 446 12.07 -17.15 -29.88
N ARG A 447 11.68 -16.97 -31.15
CA ARG A 447 10.51 -16.16 -31.58
C ARG A 447 10.50 -14.75 -31.00
N LEU A 448 11.64 -14.07 -31.04
CA LEU A 448 11.82 -12.72 -30.49
C LEU A 448 11.60 -11.63 -31.54
N SER A 449 11.13 -10.46 -31.08
CA SER A 449 11.10 -9.26 -31.92
C SER A 449 12.54 -8.78 -32.22
N PRO A 450 12.81 -8.17 -33.39
CA PRO A 450 14.13 -7.64 -33.70
C PRO A 450 14.63 -6.59 -32.68
N SER A 451 13.72 -5.76 -32.16
CA SER A 451 14.04 -4.73 -31.17
C SER A 451 14.40 -5.30 -29.81
N SER A 452 13.63 -6.29 -29.32
CA SER A 452 13.92 -6.98 -28.05
C SER A 452 15.28 -7.67 -28.11
N LEU A 453 15.56 -8.41 -29.18
CA LEU A 453 16.83 -9.11 -29.34
C LEU A 453 18.02 -8.12 -29.40
N GLY A 454 17.90 -7.05 -30.18
CA GLY A 454 18.95 -6.03 -30.26
C GLY A 454 19.26 -5.41 -28.90
N ARG A 455 18.23 -5.10 -28.11
CA ARG A 455 18.39 -4.60 -26.74
C ARG A 455 19.10 -5.60 -25.84
N TYR A 456 18.69 -6.87 -25.83
CA TYR A 456 19.30 -7.88 -24.96
C TYR A 456 20.76 -8.16 -25.34
N LEU A 457 21.06 -8.30 -26.63
CA LEU A 457 22.45 -8.50 -27.08
C LEU A 457 23.35 -7.33 -26.71
N TYR A 458 22.86 -6.09 -26.89
CA TYR A 458 23.60 -4.91 -26.48
C TYR A 458 23.86 -4.88 -24.97
N GLU A 459 22.87 -5.24 -24.15
CA GLU A 459 23.00 -5.28 -22.70
C GLU A 459 23.99 -6.37 -22.25
N LEU A 460 23.90 -7.58 -22.81
CA LEU A 460 24.82 -8.68 -22.52
C LEU A 460 26.25 -8.39 -22.97
N GLU A 461 26.44 -7.77 -24.13
CA GLU A 461 27.77 -7.39 -24.62
C GLU A 461 28.39 -6.31 -23.73
N ARG A 462 27.61 -5.27 -23.38
CA ARG A 462 28.06 -4.18 -22.53
C ARG A 462 28.49 -4.65 -21.14
N MET A 463 27.78 -5.64 -20.58
CA MET A 463 28.12 -6.24 -19.28
C MET A 463 29.12 -7.40 -19.39
N GLY A 464 29.62 -7.72 -20.58
CA GLY A 464 30.68 -8.72 -20.78
C GLY A 464 30.23 -10.19 -20.76
N TYR A 465 28.92 -10.48 -20.74
CA TYR A 465 28.40 -11.86 -20.79
C TYR A 465 28.59 -12.52 -22.16
N ILE A 466 28.61 -11.71 -23.23
CA ILE A 466 28.88 -12.16 -24.61
C ILE A 466 29.93 -11.28 -25.26
N LYS A 467 30.60 -11.82 -26.29
CA LYS A 467 31.51 -11.06 -27.14
C LYS A 467 31.24 -11.31 -28.62
N ILE A 468 31.55 -10.34 -29.46
CA ILE A 468 31.57 -10.54 -30.92
C ILE A 468 32.81 -11.38 -31.26
N ALA A 469 32.59 -12.59 -31.78
CA ALA A 469 33.66 -13.47 -32.20
C ALA A 469 34.17 -13.09 -33.61
N ARG A 470 33.24 -12.92 -34.56
CA ARG A 470 33.53 -12.61 -35.97
C ARG A 470 32.37 -11.84 -36.60
N GLY A 471 32.61 -11.20 -37.74
CA GLY A 471 31.56 -10.58 -38.56
C GLY A 471 31.76 -9.10 -38.85
N SER A 472 30.83 -8.51 -39.61
CA SER A 472 30.84 -7.09 -39.94
C SER A 472 29.41 -6.57 -40.03
N ARG A 473 29.25 -5.23 -39.95
CA ARG A 473 27.94 -4.57 -40.03
C ARG A 473 27.12 -4.95 -41.27
N TYR A 474 27.79 -5.38 -42.36
CA TYR A 474 27.16 -5.78 -43.61
C TYR A 474 26.85 -7.28 -43.73
N LYS A 475 27.59 -8.15 -43.02
CA LYS A 475 27.44 -9.61 -43.08
C LYS A 475 26.73 -10.22 -41.85
N GLY A 476 26.54 -9.43 -40.80
CA GLY A 476 26.06 -9.89 -39.51
C GLY A 476 27.22 -10.23 -38.56
N PHE A 477 26.92 -10.19 -37.26
CA PHE A 477 27.86 -10.53 -36.19
C PHE A 477 27.58 -11.94 -35.67
N GLU A 478 28.66 -12.70 -35.48
CA GLU A 478 28.72 -13.96 -34.74
C GLU A 478 29.11 -13.64 -33.29
N TYR A 479 28.29 -14.07 -32.34
CA TYR A 479 28.50 -13.84 -30.92
C TYR A 479 28.99 -15.13 -30.24
N LYS A 480 29.74 -15.00 -29.16
CA LYS A 480 30.20 -16.09 -28.30
C LYS A 480 29.89 -15.78 -26.83
N ILE A 481 29.37 -16.76 -26.09
CA ILE A 481 29.17 -16.64 -24.63
C ILE A 481 30.52 -16.63 -23.92
N GLN A 482 30.69 -15.75 -22.93
CA GLN A 482 31.87 -15.71 -22.05
C GLN A 482 31.63 -16.35 -20.70
N SER A 483 30.44 -16.15 -20.12
CA SER A 483 30.12 -16.68 -18.80
C SER A 483 28.94 -17.65 -18.89
N TRP A 484 29.22 -18.96 -18.77
CA TRP A 484 28.20 -20.01 -18.83
C TRP A 484 27.55 -20.25 -17.47
N ASP A 485 28.37 -20.29 -16.42
CA ASP A 485 27.97 -20.71 -15.07
C ASP A 485 27.71 -19.53 -14.13
N ASP A 486 27.51 -18.31 -14.65
CA ASP A 486 27.38 -17.10 -13.82
C ASP A 486 26.18 -17.14 -12.87
N LEU A 487 25.03 -17.67 -13.31
CA LEU A 487 23.86 -17.81 -12.45
C LEU A 487 24.07 -18.87 -11.36
N GLU A 488 24.72 -19.99 -11.70
CA GLU A 488 25.05 -21.05 -10.74
C GLU A 488 26.06 -20.55 -9.71
N ASN A 489 27.08 -19.81 -10.15
CA ASN A 489 28.06 -19.17 -9.27
C ASN A 489 27.37 -18.17 -8.32
N LEU A 490 26.51 -17.29 -8.85
CA LEU A 490 25.75 -16.34 -8.03
C LEU A 490 24.85 -17.06 -7.00
N SER A 491 24.20 -18.15 -7.40
CA SER A 491 23.36 -18.96 -6.52
C SER A 491 24.17 -19.64 -5.42
N ASN A 492 25.30 -20.27 -5.78
CA ASN A 492 26.17 -20.95 -4.85
C ASN A 492 26.79 -19.97 -3.84
N ASP A 493 27.20 -18.78 -4.29
CA ASP A 493 27.73 -17.73 -3.42
C ASP A 493 26.70 -17.26 -2.40
N ALA A 494 25.44 -17.07 -2.82
CA ALA A 494 24.36 -16.72 -1.90
C ALA A 494 24.07 -17.84 -0.89
N GLN A 495 24.00 -19.10 -1.34
CA GLN A 495 23.74 -20.24 -0.45
C GLN A 495 24.85 -20.47 0.56
N ASN A 496 26.11 -20.43 0.11
CA ASN A 496 27.28 -20.52 0.99
C ASN A 496 27.29 -19.40 2.02
N MET A 497 26.84 -18.20 1.65
CA MET A 497 26.71 -17.10 2.59
C MET A 497 25.64 -17.33 3.64
N VAL A 498 24.42 -17.70 3.23
CA VAL A 498 23.33 -17.99 4.15
C VAL A 498 23.77 -19.06 5.15
N LYS A 499 24.43 -20.11 4.64
CA LYS A 499 24.99 -21.18 5.48
C LYS A 499 26.01 -20.63 6.47
N SER A 500 26.97 -19.81 6.03
CA SER A 500 27.99 -19.20 6.91
C SER A 500 27.37 -18.31 8.00
N ILE A 501 26.35 -17.51 7.67
CA ILE A 501 25.63 -16.68 8.64
C ILE A 501 24.91 -17.55 9.67
N LEU A 502 24.23 -18.60 9.22
CA LEU A 502 23.52 -19.52 10.11
C LEU A 502 24.48 -20.30 11.01
N GLU A 503 25.61 -20.77 10.49
CA GLU A 503 26.67 -21.43 11.27
C GLU A 503 27.25 -20.49 12.33
N ASN A 504 27.56 -19.24 11.96
CA ASN A 504 28.01 -18.22 12.90
C ASN A 504 26.99 -17.99 14.01
N ILE A 505 25.70 -17.88 13.66
CA ILE A 505 24.61 -17.69 14.63
C ILE A 505 24.46 -18.92 15.54
N GLN A 506 24.58 -20.13 15.00
CA GLN A 506 24.47 -21.38 15.77
C GLN A 506 25.66 -21.62 16.71
N SER A 507 26.85 -21.08 16.37
CA SER A 507 28.04 -21.16 17.22
C SER A 507 28.01 -20.24 18.44
N LEU A 508 27.04 -19.30 18.50
CA LEU A 508 26.88 -18.40 19.64
C LEU A 508 26.30 -19.14 20.85
N PRO A 509 26.81 -18.90 22.07
CA PRO A 509 26.26 -19.50 23.28
C PRO A 509 24.78 -19.11 23.47
N ALA A 510 23.97 -20.07 23.90
CA ALA A 510 22.55 -19.88 24.16
C ALA A 510 22.37 -18.83 25.28
N GLY A 511 21.98 -17.62 24.88
CA GLY A 511 21.88 -16.46 25.78
C GLY A 511 22.92 -15.40 25.43
N VAL A 512 22.75 -14.75 24.28
CA VAL A 512 23.48 -13.51 23.97
C VAL A 512 23.09 -12.48 25.03
N THR A 513 23.95 -12.33 26.03
CA THR A 513 23.87 -11.24 27.02
C THR A 513 23.87 -9.93 26.26
N ARG A 514 22.85 -9.11 26.53
CA ARG A 514 22.78 -7.70 26.15
C ARG A 514 24.18 -7.10 26.36
N THR A 515 24.72 -6.43 25.35
CA THR A 515 25.94 -5.62 25.50
C THR A 515 25.78 -4.82 26.80
N PRO A 516 26.75 -4.85 27.73
CA PRO A 516 26.61 -4.11 28.97
C PRO A 516 26.36 -2.65 28.63
N ILE A 517 25.50 -2.01 29.44
CA ILE A 517 25.28 -0.57 29.46
C ILE A 517 26.64 0.09 29.27
N VAL A 518 26.74 1.00 28.29
CA VAL A 518 27.86 1.93 28.24
C VAL A 518 27.87 2.62 29.59
N THR A 519 28.74 2.18 30.50
CA THR A 519 29.02 2.87 31.75
C THR A 519 29.52 4.23 31.33
N GLN A 520 28.67 5.25 31.45
CA GLN A 520 29.14 6.61 31.53
C GLN A 520 30.09 6.64 32.72
N SER A 521 31.36 6.88 32.44
CA SER A 521 32.33 7.26 33.46
C SER A 521 31.73 8.43 34.27
N PRO A 522 31.87 8.45 35.62
CA PRO A 522 31.28 9.49 36.46
C PRO A 522 31.74 10.92 36.11
N ASP A 523 32.77 11.07 35.30
CA ASP A 523 33.26 12.33 34.77
C ASP A 523 33.20 12.32 33.23
N GLY A 524 32.23 13.02 32.64
CA GLY A 524 32.31 13.32 31.21
C GLY A 524 31.03 13.71 30.48
N LEU A 525 30.49 14.91 30.75
CA LEU A 525 29.97 15.83 29.71
C LEU A 525 29.69 17.23 30.28
N HIS A 526 30.73 17.89 30.81
CA HIS A 526 30.74 19.35 30.88
C HIS A 526 31.58 19.90 29.73
N LYS A 527 30.97 20.01 28.53
CA LYS A 527 31.39 21.04 27.57
C LYS A 527 30.57 22.29 27.88
N ALA A 528 31.06 23.05 28.87
CA ALA A 528 30.70 24.46 28.97
C ALA A 528 31.06 25.15 27.64
N GLN A 529 30.12 25.89 27.06
CA GLN A 529 30.37 26.78 25.95
C GLN A 529 31.54 27.71 26.30
N LYS A 530 32.67 27.58 25.61
CA LYS A 530 33.67 28.65 25.57
C LYS A 530 33.06 29.80 24.77
N THR A 531 32.59 30.82 25.46
CA THR A 531 32.35 32.16 24.94
C THR A 531 33.63 32.63 24.25
N SER A 532 33.58 32.86 22.93
CA SER A 532 34.69 33.47 22.23
C SER A 532 34.67 34.97 22.52
N VAL A 533 35.67 35.43 23.27
CA VAL A 533 35.99 36.85 23.40
C VAL A 533 36.78 37.21 22.14
N LYS A 534 36.16 37.94 21.22
CA LYS A 534 36.89 38.60 20.12
C LYS A 534 37.61 39.80 20.72
N GLU A 535 38.93 39.73 20.81
CA GLU A 535 39.76 40.91 21.02
C GLU A 535 39.82 41.73 19.72
N ALA A 536 39.65 43.04 19.87
CA ALA A 536 39.70 44.02 18.80
C ALA A 536 41.16 44.16 18.30
N VAL A 537 41.36 44.06 16.99
CA VAL A 537 42.63 44.38 16.36
C VAL A 537 42.72 45.90 16.22
N THR A 538 43.50 46.51 17.10
CA THR A 538 43.89 47.93 17.03
C THR A 538 44.86 48.11 15.85
N GLN A 539 44.49 48.94 14.88
CA GLN A 539 45.41 49.45 13.86
C GLN A 539 46.46 50.36 14.52
N VAL A 540 47.74 50.09 14.27
CA VAL A 540 48.82 51.05 14.53
C VAL A 540 49.73 51.12 13.30
N LYS A 541 49.64 52.31 12.66
CA LYS A 541 50.53 52.98 11.70
C LYS A 541 50.87 52.31 10.39
#